data_AF-A0A1E9T7W2-F1
#
_entry.id   AF-A0A1E9T7W2-F1
#
_cell.length_a   1.000
_cell.length_b   1.000
_cell.length_c   1.000
_cell.angle_alpha   90.00
_cell.angle_beta   90.00
_cell.angle_gamma   90.00
#
_symmetry.space_group_name_H-M   'P 1'
#
loop_
_entity.id
_entity.type
_entity.pdbx_description
1 polymer ?
#
loop_
_entity_poly.entity_id
_entity_poly.type
_entity_poly.pdbx_seq_one_letter_code
_entity_poly.pdbx_strand_id
1 'polypeptide(L)'
;MDALDYPRIDATVSADGLIQLEIQDHAPRTFQDVTTEEALGQVWNHCAHLAQTLGRDVKIYVQEGTKTSYYTLTPEGEPTLQTVTEEVEKPSFWRRKAILIPAAALLALGLGGGAFAVVNALNHPTTTSVATTPAGVTITLDNGTYTTGALSGDGQRISYIDGSTLYVVDASKGTLVSQTDLTKNKIEAAGLTIHPTGDGFLYTAPGSYFMWSGGKFSNINTITTKAQTIITRAGESVIISRNDPTPGSVQKISVNGTERYRSPAEGAAFIATSKGNGIWASTRGNGTIITATANGAETGAHPLVTPTEGATFTRWVGATANGEVVTLWHTPAGQDILALQAPESDSVSRTIDITGAADSVKIDGTGTIAIAGDQVHHLTTEGSYALPAMPTKVTSRPAGGFSLEFGDGTTGDATSSGYIASTDTPVLGTTADGHRVTVSPDQHSIVINP
;
A
#
# COMPACT_ATOMS: atom_id res chain seq x y z
N MET A 1 -3.20 -12.52 10.82
CA MET A 1 -4.52 -12.56 11.48
C MET A 1 -4.25 -12.09 12.88
N ASP A 2 -4.89 -11.01 13.32
CA ASP A 2 -4.67 -10.51 14.68
C ASP A 2 -5.08 -11.60 15.66
N ALA A 3 -4.33 -11.77 16.76
CA ALA A 3 -4.60 -12.81 17.74
C ALA A 3 -6.01 -12.66 18.37
N LEU A 4 -6.52 -11.43 18.37
CA LEU A 4 -7.87 -11.05 18.83
C LEU A 4 -9.00 -11.44 17.87
N ASP A 5 -8.72 -11.61 16.57
CA ASP A 5 -9.73 -11.96 15.57
C ASP A 5 -9.95 -13.48 15.45
N TYR A 6 -9.26 -14.28 16.28
CA TYR A 6 -9.41 -15.73 16.32
C TYR A 6 -9.55 -16.26 17.75
N PRO A 7 -10.56 -17.11 18.05
CA PRO A 7 -11.67 -17.49 17.17
C PRO A 7 -12.59 -16.29 16.92
N ARG A 8 -13.25 -16.24 15.76
CA ARG A 8 -14.30 -15.26 15.51
C ARG A 8 -15.52 -15.58 16.39
N ILE A 9 -16.02 -14.59 17.12
CA ILE A 9 -17.18 -14.72 18.02
C ILE A 9 -18.25 -13.71 17.62
N ASP A 10 -19.41 -14.19 17.16
CA ASP A 10 -20.56 -13.38 16.79
C ASP A 10 -21.75 -13.75 17.71
N ALA A 11 -22.37 -12.74 18.34
CA ALA A 11 -23.53 -12.85 19.20
C ALA A 11 -24.69 -12.06 18.59
N THR A 12 -25.73 -12.73 18.11
CA THR A 12 -26.89 -12.10 17.47
C THR A 12 -28.09 -12.12 18.41
N VAL A 13 -28.57 -10.94 18.79
CA VAL A 13 -29.82 -10.75 19.53
C VAL A 13 -30.97 -10.92 18.54
N SER A 14 -31.68 -12.05 18.66
CA SER A 14 -32.73 -12.44 17.72
C SER A 14 -34.13 -12.05 18.18
N ALA A 15 -34.32 -11.94 19.50
CA ALA A 15 -35.49 -11.41 20.17
C ALA A 15 -35.07 -10.95 21.58
N ASP A 16 -35.94 -10.20 22.28
CA ASP A 16 -35.62 -9.75 23.64
C ASP A 16 -35.37 -10.95 24.56
N GLY A 17 -34.21 -10.95 25.22
CA GLY A 17 -33.75 -12.06 26.06
C GLY A 17 -33.26 -13.30 25.31
N LEU A 18 -33.09 -13.27 23.98
CA LEU A 18 -32.65 -14.42 23.19
C LEU A 18 -31.45 -14.11 22.29
N ILE A 19 -30.32 -14.72 22.58
CA ILE A 19 -29.04 -14.48 21.90
C ILE A 19 -28.49 -15.77 21.31
N GLN A 20 -28.18 -15.74 20.01
CA GLN A 20 -27.46 -16.81 19.32
C GLN A 20 -25.97 -16.48 19.26
N LEU A 21 -25.13 -17.33 19.84
CA LEU A 21 -23.69 -17.20 19.87
C LEU A 21 -23.04 -18.20 18.90
N GLU A 22 -22.28 -17.68 17.95
CA GLU A 22 -21.47 -18.43 17.00
C GLU A 22 -20.00 -18.19 17.28
N ILE A 23 -19.27 -19.25 17.59
CA ILE A 23 -17.81 -19.21 17.77
C ILE A 23 -17.22 -20.09 16.67
N GLN A 24 -16.25 -19.55 15.94
CA GLN A 24 -15.55 -20.27 14.87
C GLN A 24 -15.01 -21.61 15.39
N ASP A 25 -15.29 -22.70 14.65
CA ASP A 25 -14.91 -24.09 14.98
C ASP A 25 -15.60 -24.70 16.22
N HIS A 26 -16.65 -24.04 16.75
CA HIS A 26 -17.51 -24.57 17.80
C HIS A 26 -18.98 -24.68 17.33
N ALA A 27 -19.74 -25.56 17.98
CA ALA A 27 -21.18 -25.64 17.72
C ALA A 27 -21.88 -24.36 18.22
N PRO A 28 -22.82 -23.79 17.44
CA PRO A 28 -23.57 -22.61 17.84
C PRO A 28 -24.34 -22.86 19.13
N ARG A 29 -24.45 -21.84 19.96
CA ARG A 29 -25.15 -21.89 21.25
C ARG A 29 -26.22 -20.82 21.33
N THR A 30 -27.27 -21.10 22.10
CA THR A 30 -28.34 -20.14 22.37
C THR A 30 -28.36 -19.84 23.86
N PHE A 31 -28.35 -18.56 24.20
CA PHE A 31 -28.55 -18.04 25.55
C PHE A 31 -29.92 -17.40 25.62
N GLN A 32 -30.68 -17.75 26.65
CA GLN A 32 -32.03 -17.26 26.84
C GLN A 32 -32.23 -16.82 28.29
N ASP A 33 -32.75 -15.61 28.48
CA ASP A 33 -33.11 -15.05 29.78
C ASP A 33 -34.34 -14.12 29.68
N VAL A 34 -34.73 -13.51 30.79
CA VAL A 34 -35.90 -12.62 30.89
C VAL A 34 -35.65 -11.30 30.16
N THR A 35 -34.41 -10.81 30.14
CA THR A 35 -34.00 -9.59 29.43
C THR A 35 -32.76 -9.81 28.56
N THR A 36 -32.60 -9.00 27.51
CA THR A 36 -31.40 -9.04 26.65
C THR A 36 -30.10 -8.78 27.44
N GLU A 37 -30.16 -7.93 28.46
CA GLU A 37 -29.02 -7.62 29.33
C GLU A 37 -28.57 -8.83 30.16
N GLU A 38 -29.51 -9.57 30.76
CA GLU A 38 -29.21 -10.80 31.51
C GLU A 38 -28.69 -11.91 30.58
N ALA A 39 -29.27 -12.05 29.39
CA ALA A 39 -28.80 -13.00 28.37
C ALA A 39 -27.38 -12.65 27.88
N LEU A 40 -27.05 -11.35 27.72
CA LEU A 40 -25.69 -10.89 27.41
C LEU A 40 -24.73 -11.18 28.57
N GLY A 41 -25.16 -11.01 29.82
CA GLY A 41 -24.38 -11.41 31.01
C GLY A 41 -23.95 -12.88 30.97
N GLN A 42 -24.81 -13.77 30.50
CA GLN A 42 -24.46 -15.19 30.31
C GLN A 42 -23.47 -15.40 29.15
N VAL A 43 -23.62 -14.65 28.05
CA VAL A 43 -22.68 -14.66 26.91
C VAL A 43 -21.29 -14.20 27.36
N TRP A 44 -21.20 -13.13 28.15
CA TRP A 44 -19.93 -12.64 28.71
C TRP A 44 -19.27 -13.68 29.59
N ASN A 45 -20.01 -14.29 30.52
CA ASN A 45 -19.47 -15.36 31.35
C ASN A 45 -18.96 -16.55 30.53
N HIS A 46 -19.66 -16.92 29.46
CA HIS A 46 -19.22 -18.00 28.57
C HIS A 46 -17.94 -17.65 27.81
N CYS A 47 -17.86 -16.44 27.25
CA CYS A 47 -16.71 -15.97 26.50
C CYS A 47 -15.51 -15.65 27.42
N ALA A 48 -15.73 -15.29 28.68
CA ALA A 48 -14.66 -15.09 29.67
C ALA A 48 -13.93 -16.40 29.97
N HIS A 49 -14.66 -17.51 30.11
CA HIS A 49 -14.05 -18.84 30.23
C HIS A 49 -13.24 -19.22 28.98
N LEU A 50 -13.70 -18.80 27.79
CA LEU A 50 -12.97 -19.00 26.53
C LEU A 50 -11.67 -18.17 26.51
N ALA A 51 -11.73 -16.89 26.91
CA ALA A 51 -10.57 -16.01 27.03
C ALA A 51 -9.54 -16.57 28.03
N GLN A 52 -9.99 -17.06 29.19
CA GLN A 52 -9.13 -17.74 30.17
C GLN A 52 -8.46 -18.98 29.60
N THR A 53 -9.19 -19.80 28.83
CA THR A 53 -8.64 -21.00 28.20
C THR A 53 -7.59 -20.67 27.15
N LEU A 54 -7.77 -19.57 26.42
CA LEU A 54 -6.84 -19.08 25.40
C LEU A 54 -5.66 -18.28 25.98
N GLY A 55 -5.74 -17.87 27.26
CA GLY A 55 -4.73 -17.06 27.93
C GLY A 55 -4.58 -15.65 27.34
N ARG A 56 -5.64 -15.12 26.71
CA ARG A 56 -5.67 -13.82 26.03
C ARG A 56 -7.08 -13.27 25.90
N ASP A 57 -7.19 -11.97 25.64
CA ASP A 57 -8.45 -11.30 25.37
C ASP A 57 -9.13 -11.85 24.10
N VAL A 58 -10.46 -11.79 24.08
CA VAL A 58 -11.28 -12.19 22.94
C VAL A 58 -12.16 -11.05 22.47
N LYS A 59 -12.38 -10.99 21.16
CA LYS A 59 -13.23 -9.99 20.52
C LYS A 59 -14.59 -10.59 20.22
N ILE A 60 -15.65 -9.90 20.61
CA ILE A 60 -17.04 -10.35 20.46
C ILE A 60 -17.82 -9.30 19.68
N TYR A 61 -18.42 -9.73 18.57
CA TYR A 61 -19.33 -8.91 17.78
C TYR A 61 -20.76 -9.15 18.27
N VAL A 62 -21.42 -8.11 18.78
CA VAL A 62 -22.84 -8.18 19.17
C VAL A 62 -23.67 -7.49 18.11
N GLN A 63 -24.62 -8.21 17.51
CA GLN A 63 -25.58 -7.67 16.58
C GLN A 63 -26.96 -7.61 17.24
N GLU A 64 -27.51 -6.40 17.37
CA GLU A 64 -28.85 -6.13 17.89
C GLU A 64 -29.65 -5.36 16.83
N GLY A 65 -30.47 -6.07 16.07
CA GLY A 65 -31.17 -5.50 14.90
C GLY A 65 -30.19 -5.00 13.84
N THR A 66 -30.25 -3.70 13.51
CA THR A 66 -29.31 -3.02 12.59
C THR A 66 -28.06 -2.48 13.27
N LYS A 67 -27.94 -2.66 14.59
CA LYS A 67 -26.78 -2.23 15.36
C LYS A 67 -25.77 -3.35 15.44
N THR A 68 -24.53 -3.06 15.08
CA THR A 68 -23.39 -3.94 15.37
C THR A 68 -22.44 -3.21 16.30
N SER A 69 -22.20 -3.82 17.45
CA SER A 69 -21.28 -3.36 18.48
C SER A 69 -20.15 -4.36 18.62
N TYR A 70 -18.93 -3.90 18.90
CA TYR A 70 -17.84 -4.82 19.24
C TYR A 70 -17.31 -4.56 20.65
N TYR A 71 -17.07 -5.67 21.34
CA TYR A 71 -16.60 -5.72 22.72
C TYR A 71 -15.29 -6.49 22.78
N THR A 72 -14.35 -5.98 23.55
CA THR A 72 -13.18 -6.76 23.98
C THR A 72 -13.46 -7.29 25.37
N LEU A 73 -13.29 -8.59 25.57
CA LEU A 73 -13.51 -9.26 26.84
C LEU A 73 -12.20 -9.87 27.33
N THR A 74 -11.77 -9.43 28.51
CA THR A 74 -10.56 -9.97 29.14
C THR A 74 -10.87 -11.28 29.89
N PRO A 75 -9.85 -12.10 30.23
CA PRO A 75 -10.03 -13.28 31.06
C PRO A 75 -10.71 -13.03 32.41
N GLU A 76 -10.71 -11.79 32.92
CA GLU A 76 -11.35 -11.37 34.17
C GLU A 76 -12.86 -11.12 34.03
N GLY A 77 -13.41 -11.09 32.80
CA GLY A 77 -14.85 -11.14 32.52
C GLY A 77 -15.59 -9.81 32.37
N GLU A 78 -14.90 -8.67 32.37
CA GLU A 78 -15.52 -7.35 32.18
C GLU A 78 -15.49 -6.92 30.69
N PRO A 79 -16.65 -6.80 30.01
CA PRO A 79 -16.71 -6.41 28.60
C PRO A 79 -16.46 -4.91 28.41
N THR A 80 -15.50 -4.54 27.56
CA THR A 80 -15.24 -3.14 27.20
C THR A 80 -15.80 -2.84 25.81
N LEU A 81 -16.81 -1.97 25.72
CA LEU A 81 -17.39 -1.50 24.46
C LEU A 81 -16.39 -0.59 23.74
N GLN A 82 -16.18 -0.84 22.45
CA GLN A 82 -15.16 -0.13 21.69
C GLN A 82 -15.71 0.64 20.46
N THR A 83 -16.82 0.22 19.83
CA THR A 83 -17.58 1.03 18.84
C THR A 83 -19.01 0.50 18.68
N VAL A 84 -19.95 1.39 18.35
CA VAL A 84 -21.33 1.09 17.96
C VAL A 84 -21.57 1.65 16.56
N THR A 85 -22.04 0.82 15.63
CA THR A 85 -22.52 1.29 14.31
C THR A 85 -24.04 1.17 14.29
N GLU A 86 -24.76 2.28 14.13
CA GLU A 86 -26.23 2.31 14.00
C GLU A 86 -26.58 2.68 12.54
N GLU A 87 -27.20 1.76 11.81
CA GLU A 87 -27.69 2.04 10.46
C GLU A 87 -29.03 2.79 10.57
N VAL A 88 -29.01 4.11 10.37
CA VAL A 88 -30.21 4.97 10.44
C VAL A 88 -31.05 4.80 9.18
N GLU A 89 -32.25 4.22 9.31
CA GLU A 89 -33.30 4.26 8.27
C GLU A 89 -33.61 5.73 7.91
N LYS A 90 -33.38 6.11 6.64
CA LYS A 90 -33.84 7.41 6.11
C LYS A 90 -35.32 7.32 5.71
N PRO A 91 -36.20 8.21 6.20
CA PRO A 91 -37.56 8.27 5.67
C PRO A 91 -37.57 9.01 4.32
N SER A 92 -38.56 8.72 3.48
CA SER A 92 -38.69 9.32 2.14
C SER A 92 -39.32 10.72 2.20
N PHE A 93 -38.73 11.72 1.52
CA PHE A 93 -39.33 13.06 1.44
C PHE A 93 -39.11 13.73 0.08
N TRP A 94 -39.91 13.34 -0.91
CA TRP A 94 -40.35 14.31 -1.92
C TRP A 94 -41.28 15.32 -1.24
N ARG A 95 -40.70 16.42 -0.73
CA ARG A 95 -41.31 17.75 -0.50
C ARG A 95 -40.40 18.54 0.45
N ARG A 96 -39.71 19.57 -0.05
CA ARG A 96 -39.66 20.89 0.61
C ARG A 96 -39.20 21.98 -0.36
N LYS A 97 -40.01 23.03 -0.36
CA LYS A 97 -39.88 24.28 -1.09
C LYS A 97 -38.82 25.18 -0.43
N ALA A 98 -38.20 26.00 -1.27
CA ALA A 98 -37.61 27.32 -1.02
C ALA A 98 -37.55 27.83 0.43
N ILE A 99 -36.34 28.13 0.89
CA ILE A 99 -36.07 29.25 1.81
C ILE A 99 -34.78 29.95 1.36
N LEU A 100 -34.95 31.17 0.84
CA LEU A 100 -33.93 32.21 0.67
C LEU A 100 -33.62 32.82 2.05
N ILE A 101 -32.33 33.02 2.36
CA ILE A 101 -31.91 34.03 3.36
C ILE A 101 -30.77 34.85 2.75
N PRO A 102 -30.94 36.18 2.61
CA PRO A 102 -29.89 37.10 2.16
C PRO A 102 -29.13 37.69 3.36
N ALA A 103 -27.82 37.87 3.22
CA ALA A 103 -27.08 38.87 4.00
C ALA A 103 -25.90 39.36 3.16
N ALA A 104 -26.00 40.60 2.72
CA ALA A 104 -25.00 41.36 1.98
C ALA A 104 -24.26 42.33 2.91
N ALA A 105 -23.11 42.80 2.41
CA ALA A 105 -22.33 44.00 2.80
C ALA A 105 -21.41 43.83 4.03
N LEU A 106 -20.14 44.24 3.99
CA LEU A 106 -19.49 45.44 3.43
C LEU A 106 -18.11 45.07 2.79
N LEU A 107 -17.79 45.50 1.56
CA LEU A 107 -17.25 46.82 1.13
C LEU A 107 -15.80 47.06 1.63
N ALA A 108 -14.81 47.57 0.89
CA ALA A 108 -14.69 48.01 -0.51
C ALA A 108 -13.27 48.56 -0.77
N LEU A 109 -12.94 48.72 -2.08
CA LEU A 109 -12.06 49.75 -2.70
C LEU A 109 -10.55 49.61 -2.49
N GLY A 110 -9.68 49.86 -3.47
CA GLY A 110 -9.76 50.45 -4.83
C GLY A 110 -8.33 50.39 -5.43
N LEU A 111 -8.11 50.29 -6.75
CA LEU A 111 -8.16 51.32 -7.80
C LEU A 111 -6.77 51.45 -8.46
N GLY A 112 -6.73 51.43 -9.81
CA GLY A 112 -5.66 51.98 -10.67
C GLY A 112 -4.42 51.10 -10.84
N GLY A 113 -3.80 50.93 -12.01
CA GLY A 113 -3.83 51.61 -13.31
C GLY A 113 -2.40 51.68 -13.87
N GLY A 114 -2.22 51.61 -15.20
CA GLY A 114 -1.11 52.31 -15.88
C GLY A 114 0.10 51.51 -16.41
N ALA A 115 0.11 51.40 -17.74
CA ALA A 115 1.15 51.27 -18.76
C ALA A 115 2.67 51.52 -18.48
N PHE A 116 3.48 50.70 -19.19
CA PHE A 116 4.76 50.90 -19.92
C PHE A 116 5.73 52.06 -19.59
N ALA A 117 7.03 51.75 -19.39
CA ALA A 117 8.15 52.19 -20.24
C ALA A 117 9.53 51.73 -19.71
N VAL A 118 10.44 51.45 -20.67
CA VAL A 118 11.83 50.97 -20.55
C VAL A 118 12.80 52.15 -20.37
N VAL A 119 13.84 52.04 -19.53
CA VAL A 119 15.21 52.54 -19.80
C VAL A 119 16.27 51.71 -19.02
N ASN A 120 17.29 51.24 -19.75
CA ASN A 120 18.55 50.65 -19.28
C ASN A 120 19.35 51.51 -18.28
N ALA A 121 19.97 50.88 -17.29
CA ALA A 121 21.37 51.17 -16.92
C ALA A 121 21.92 50.05 -16.02
N LEU A 122 23.12 49.56 -16.39
CA LEU A 122 23.90 48.59 -15.64
C LEU A 122 24.21 49.07 -14.22
N ASN A 123 23.98 48.19 -13.23
CA ASN A 123 24.91 47.83 -12.16
C ASN A 123 24.21 46.83 -11.23
N HIS A 124 24.62 45.56 -11.25
CA HIS A 124 24.33 44.63 -10.16
C HIS A 124 25.18 45.06 -8.95
N PRO A 125 24.59 45.11 -7.75
CA PRO A 125 24.70 43.97 -6.86
C PRO A 125 23.39 43.60 -6.13
N THR A 126 23.18 42.29 -6.04
CA THR A 126 22.51 41.55 -4.96
C THR A 126 21.25 42.20 -4.36
N THR A 127 20.12 42.06 -5.05
CA THR A 127 18.81 42.03 -4.38
C THR A 127 18.39 40.60 -4.22
N THR A 128 18.18 40.19 -2.96
CA THR A 128 17.40 39.02 -2.57
C THR A 128 16.09 39.09 -3.35
N SER A 129 15.94 38.29 -4.41
CA SER A 129 14.61 37.98 -4.88
C SER A 129 13.95 37.27 -3.71
N VAL A 130 12.97 37.90 -3.06
CA VAL A 130 11.96 37.14 -2.37
C VAL A 130 11.33 36.29 -3.46
N ALA A 131 11.81 35.05 -3.60
CA ALA A 131 11.12 34.04 -4.36
C ALA A 131 9.70 34.06 -3.79
N THR A 132 8.72 34.43 -4.61
CA THR A 132 7.33 34.15 -4.28
C THR A 132 7.29 32.66 -4.02
N THR A 133 7.16 32.27 -2.74
CA THR A 133 6.89 30.90 -2.34
C THR A 133 5.74 30.44 -3.22
N PRO A 134 5.89 29.35 -4.00
CA PRO A 134 4.79 28.83 -4.81
C PRO A 134 3.56 28.70 -3.90
N ALA A 135 2.42 29.24 -4.32
CA ALA A 135 1.19 29.02 -3.56
C ALA A 135 0.91 27.52 -3.59
N GLY A 136 0.78 26.89 -2.41
CA GLY A 136 0.43 25.47 -2.32
C GLY A 136 -0.87 25.19 -3.09
N VAL A 137 -0.92 24.06 -3.79
CA VAL A 137 -2.10 23.65 -4.55
C VAL A 137 -3.02 22.85 -3.64
N THR A 138 -4.28 23.26 -3.54
CA THR A 138 -5.31 22.55 -2.77
C THR A 138 -6.35 21.96 -3.71
N ILE A 139 -6.58 20.65 -3.58
CA ILE A 139 -7.63 19.91 -4.27
C ILE A 139 -8.73 19.63 -3.25
N THR A 140 -9.90 20.24 -3.41
CA THR A 140 -11.05 20.01 -2.54
C THR A 140 -11.76 18.71 -2.91
N LEU A 141 -12.18 17.94 -1.90
CA LEU A 141 -13.01 16.75 -2.06
C LEU A 141 -14.47 17.16 -1.83
N ASP A 142 -15.26 17.20 -2.90
CA ASP A 142 -16.60 17.78 -2.87
C ASP A 142 -17.67 16.79 -2.39
N ASN A 143 -17.39 15.48 -2.43
CA ASN A 143 -18.36 14.42 -2.19
C ASN A 143 -18.04 13.53 -0.98
N GLY A 144 -17.12 13.94 -0.11
CA GLY A 144 -16.88 13.28 1.18
C GLY A 144 -15.48 13.52 1.75
N THR A 145 -15.17 12.76 2.80
CA THR A 145 -13.82 12.69 3.39
C THR A 145 -12.92 11.80 2.54
N TYR A 146 -11.64 12.13 2.53
CA TYR A 146 -10.58 11.35 1.90
C TYR A 146 -10.67 9.87 2.31
N THR A 147 -10.64 8.99 1.32
CA THR A 147 -10.64 7.53 1.55
C THR A 147 -9.32 6.92 1.13
N THR A 148 -8.91 7.16 -0.13
CA THR A 148 -7.67 6.65 -0.69
C THR A 148 -7.15 7.57 -1.79
N GLY A 149 -5.83 7.62 -1.90
CA GLY A 149 -5.11 8.34 -2.92
C GLY A 149 -3.68 7.82 -3.03
N ALA A 150 -3.03 8.14 -4.15
CA ALA A 150 -1.61 7.91 -4.33
C ALA A 150 -1.00 8.94 -5.28
N LEU A 151 0.28 9.21 -5.10
CA LEU A 151 1.12 9.92 -6.06
C LEU A 151 1.83 8.90 -6.96
N SER A 152 1.87 9.13 -8.28
CA SER A 152 2.61 8.28 -9.24
C SER A 152 4.10 8.23 -8.91
N GLY A 153 4.79 7.17 -9.35
CA GLY A 153 6.22 6.97 -9.06
C GLY A 153 7.13 8.08 -9.62
N ASP A 154 6.75 8.69 -10.74
CA ASP A 154 7.42 9.85 -11.32
C ASP A 154 7.08 11.18 -10.62
N GLY A 155 6.19 11.15 -9.62
CA GLY A 155 5.76 12.32 -8.86
C GLY A 155 4.92 13.34 -9.63
N GLN A 156 4.44 13.01 -10.84
CA GLN A 156 3.75 13.97 -11.72
C GLN A 156 2.22 13.91 -11.66
N ARG A 157 1.65 12.83 -11.12
CA ARG A 157 0.20 12.59 -11.09
C ARG A 157 -0.25 12.22 -9.70
N ILE A 158 -1.43 12.69 -9.33
CA ILE A 158 -2.14 12.24 -8.12
C ILE A 158 -3.41 11.54 -8.57
N SER A 159 -3.67 10.35 -8.05
CA SER A 159 -4.95 9.69 -8.19
C SER A 159 -5.63 9.58 -6.84
N TYR A 160 -6.93 9.85 -6.79
CA TYR A 160 -7.73 9.81 -5.57
C TYR A 160 -9.19 9.51 -5.89
N ILE A 161 -9.94 9.09 -4.88
CA ILE A 161 -11.38 8.89 -4.97
C ILE A 161 -12.10 10.04 -4.29
N ASP A 162 -13.10 10.61 -4.96
CA ASP A 162 -14.08 11.50 -4.36
C ASP A 162 -15.50 10.97 -4.66
N GLY A 163 -16.23 10.62 -3.60
CA GLY A 163 -17.49 9.88 -3.68
C GLY A 163 -17.33 8.54 -4.42
N SER A 164 -17.96 8.42 -5.60
CA SER A 164 -17.90 7.24 -6.46
C SER A 164 -17.07 7.44 -7.74
N THR A 165 -16.34 8.56 -7.82
CA THR A 165 -15.55 8.91 -8.99
C THR A 165 -14.07 8.81 -8.65
N LEU A 166 -13.32 8.14 -9.51
CA LEU A 166 -11.88 8.05 -9.44
C LEU A 166 -11.28 9.13 -10.34
N TYR A 167 -10.41 9.96 -9.76
CA TYR A 167 -9.76 11.08 -10.43
C TYR A 167 -8.28 10.81 -10.63
N VAL A 168 -7.73 11.42 -11.68
CA VAL A 168 -6.30 11.59 -11.89
C VAL A 168 -6.04 13.04 -12.26
N VAL A 169 -5.18 13.71 -11.49
CA VAL A 169 -4.82 15.11 -11.66
C VAL A 169 -3.32 15.30 -11.84
N ASP A 170 -2.94 16.45 -12.37
CA ASP A 170 -1.55 16.90 -12.43
C ASP A 170 -1.07 17.30 -11.03
N ALA A 171 0.06 16.74 -10.59
CA ALA A 171 0.58 16.99 -9.25
C ALA A 171 1.16 18.40 -9.07
N SER A 172 1.54 19.08 -10.15
CA SER A 172 2.07 20.45 -10.09
C SER A 172 0.98 21.52 -10.09
N LYS A 173 -0.16 21.22 -10.73
CA LYS A 173 -1.24 22.21 -10.95
C LYS A 173 -2.57 21.85 -10.29
N GLY A 174 -2.75 20.61 -9.84
CA GLY A 174 -4.05 20.08 -9.38
C GLY A 174 -5.10 19.95 -10.49
N THR A 175 -4.73 20.15 -11.76
CA THR A 175 -5.68 20.14 -12.88
C THR A 175 -6.08 18.73 -13.26
N LEU A 176 -7.37 18.53 -13.58
CA LEU A 176 -7.91 17.26 -14.04
C LEU A 176 -7.19 16.75 -15.32
N VAL A 177 -6.74 15.51 -15.27
CA VAL A 177 -6.16 14.78 -16.41
C VAL A 177 -7.14 13.71 -16.90
N SER A 178 -7.73 12.96 -15.98
CA SER A 178 -8.66 11.88 -16.29
C SER A 178 -9.61 11.62 -15.12
N GLN A 179 -10.78 11.08 -15.42
CA GLN A 179 -11.71 10.61 -14.41
C GLN A 179 -12.51 9.41 -14.92
N THR A 180 -12.96 8.56 -14.01
CA THR A 180 -13.88 7.47 -14.32
C THR A 180 -14.88 7.27 -13.20
N ASP A 181 -16.12 6.97 -13.58
CA ASP A 181 -17.21 6.66 -12.66
C ASP A 181 -17.15 5.18 -12.30
N LEU A 182 -16.90 4.87 -11.03
CA LEU A 182 -16.73 3.50 -10.55
C LEU A 182 -18.05 2.73 -10.57
N THR A 183 -19.19 3.41 -10.44
CA THR A 183 -20.52 2.78 -10.39
C THR A 183 -20.91 2.18 -11.74
N LYS A 184 -20.62 2.88 -12.85
CA LYS A 184 -20.83 2.37 -14.22
C LYS A 184 -20.01 1.11 -14.50
N ASN A 185 -18.93 0.97 -13.77
CA ASN A 185 -17.97 -0.12 -13.87
C ASN A 185 -18.22 -1.25 -12.87
N LYS A 186 -19.28 -1.14 -12.03
CA LYS A 186 -19.59 -2.08 -10.94
C LYS A 186 -18.41 -2.27 -9.98
N ILE A 187 -17.64 -1.20 -9.76
CA ILE A 187 -16.57 -1.14 -8.79
C ILE A 187 -17.06 -0.31 -7.61
N GLU A 188 -16.95 -0.86 -6.41
CA GLU A 188 -17.20 -0.11 -5.19
C GLU A 188 -15.94 0.69 -4.85
N ALA A 189 -16.13 1.98 -4.54
CA ALA A 189 -15.05 2.82 -4.04
C ALA A 189 -14.49 2.25 -2.72
N ALA A 190 -15.37 1.71 -1.88
CA ALA A 190 -15.00 0.98 -0.68
C ALA A 190 -14.22 -0.28 -1.06
N GLY A 191 -12.95 -0.35 -0.64
CA GLY A 191 -12.07 -1.49 -0.95
C GLY A 191 -11.29 -1.37 -2.25
N LEU A 192 -11.41 -0.25 -2.99
CA LEU A 192 -10.47 0.07 -4.07
C LEU A 192 -9.13 0.51 -3.45
N THR A 193 -8.03 -0.09 -3.89
CA THR A 193 -6.68 0.34 -3.53
C THR A 193 -5.98 0.92 -4.75
N ILE A 194 -5.31 2.05 -4.58
CA ILE A 194 -4.53 2.73 -5.61
C ILE A 194 -3.04 2.40 -5.40
N HIS A 195 -2.47 1.69 -6.36
CA HIS A 195 -1.08 1.27 -6.38
C HIS A 195 -0.34 2.12 -7.41
N PRO A 196 0.49 3.08 -7.00
CA PRO A 196 1.25 3.87 -7.96
C PRO A 196 2.25 2.99 -8.73
N THR A 197 2.42 3.30 -10.00
CA THR A 197 3.41 2.72 -10.92
C THR A 197 4.34 3.84 -11.41
N GLY A 198 5.33 3.53 -12.25
CA GLY A 198 6.29 4.52 -12.76
C GLY A 198 5.66 5.81 -13.25
N ASP A 199 4.71 5.75 -14.18
CA ASP A 199 4.05 6.92 -14.78
C ASP A 199 2.52 6.98 -14.57
N GLY A 200 2.01 6.19 -13.61
CA GLY A 200 0.57 5.96 -13.50
C GLY A 200 0.17 5.18 -12.27
N PHE A 201 -0.90 4.39 -12.40
CA PHE A 201 -1.54 3.67 -11.30
C PHE A 201 -2.09 2.32 -11.75
N LEU A 202 -1.89 1.31 -10.92
CA LEU A 202 -2.67 0.08 -10.88
C LEU A 202 -3.76 0.23 -9.81
N TYR A 203 -4.98 -0.14 -10.15
CA TYR A 203 -6.11 -0.15 -9.25
C TYR A 203 -6.52 -1.59 -8.99
N THR A 204 -6.71 -1.96 -7.71
CA THR A 204 -7.21 -3.28 -7.33
C THR A 204 -8.45 -3.14 -6.48
N ALA A 205 -9.49 -3.88 -6.83
CA ALA A 205 -10.71 -4.04 -6.06
C ALA A 205 -10.98 -5.54 -5.83
N PRO A 206 -11.91 -5.93 -4.95
CA PRO A 206 -12.27 -7.33 -4.77
C PRO A 206 -12.60 -8.04 -6.10
N GLY A 207 -11.72 -8.96 -6.53
CA GLY A 207 -11.90 -9.75 -7.74
C GLY A 207 -11.59 -9.04 -9.07
N SER A 208 -11.14 -7.78 -9.05
CA SER A 208 -10.86 -7.02 -10.27
C SER A 208 -9.64 -6.11 -10.16
N TYR A 209 -9.08 -5.77 -11.32
CA TYR A 209 -8.00 -4.79 -11.43
C TYR A 209 -8.08 -4.05 -12.76
N PHE A 210 -7.53 -2.84 -12.80
CA PHE A 210 -7.39 -2.02 -14.00
C PHE A 210 -6.23 -1.05 -13.81
N MET A 211 -5.81 -0.35 -14.86
CA MET A 211 -4.69 0.59 -14.79
C MET A 211 -5.07 1.93 -15.38
N TRP A 212 -4.33 2.96 -14.98
CA TRP A 212 -4.25 4.23 -15.68
C TRP A 212 -2.79 4.53 -15.98
N SER A 213 -2.49 4.87 -17.24
CA SER A 213 -1.17 5.36 -17.68
C SER A 213 -1.35 6.05 -19.03
N GLY A 214 -0.49 7.03 -19.35
CA GLY A 214 -0.55 7.76 -20.62
C GLY A 214 -1.89 8.46 -20.88
N GLY A 215 -2.58 8.91 -19.83
CA GLY A 215 -3.84 9.65 -19.94
C GLY A 215 -5.11 8.81 -20.11
N LYS A 216 -5.00 7.47 -20.10
CA LYS A 216 -6.13 6.56 -20.36
C LYS A 216 -6.26 5.47 -19.30
N PHE A 217 -7.50 5.09 -19.00
CA PHE A 217 -7.80 3.87 -18.24
C PHE A 217 -7.78 2.64 -19.16
N SER A 218 -7.26 1.53 -18.66
CA SER A 218 -7.37 0.23 -19.30
C SER A 218 -8.75 -0.40 -19.04
N ASN A 219 -9.03 -1.52 -19.72
CA ASN A 219 -10.20 -2.33 -19.41
C ASN A 219 -10.11 -2.89 -17.99
N ILE A 220 -11.27 -3.07 -17.36
CA ILE A 220 -11.37 -3.76 -16.08
C ILE A 220 -11.24 -5.26 -16.33
N ASN A 221 -10.25 -5.85 -15.69
CA ASN A 221 -9.93 -7.26 -15.77
C ASN A 221 -10.28 -7.94 -14.45
N THR A 222 -10.52 -9.24 -14.51
CA THR A 222 -10.82 -10.08 -13.34
C THR A 222 -9.57 -10.76 -12.81
N ILE A 223 -9.46 -10.90 -11.50
CA ILE A 223 -8.43 -11.70 -10.84
C ILE A 223 -9.04 -12.73 -9.90
N THR A 224 -8.55 -13.97 -9.94
CA THR A 224 -9.01 -15.02 -9.04
C THR A 224 -8.25 -14.94 -7.73
N THR A 225 -8.72 -14.10 -6.80
CA THR A 225 -7.99 -13.75 -5.55
C THR A 225 -7.62 -14.95 -4.67
N LYS A 226 -8.35 -16.07 -4.75
CA LYS A 226 -8.03 -17.33 -4.04
C LYS A 226 -6.79 -18.04 -4.59
N ALA A 227 -6.52 -17.92 -5.89
CA ALA A 227 -5.42 -18.62 -6.56
C ALA A 227 -4.29 -17.69 -6.99
N GLN A 228 -4.58 -16.40 -7.15
CA GLN A 228 -3.70 -15.40 -7.74
C GLN A 228 -3.51 -14.22 -6.80
N THR A 229 -2.34 -13.59 -6.93
CA THR A 229 -2.02 -12.34 -6.27
C THR A 229 -1.26 -11.43 -7.24
N ILE A 230 -1.40 -10.13 -7.05
CA ILE A 230 -0.60 -9.14 -7.76
C ILE A 230 0.55 -8.74 -6.85
N ILE A 231 1.75 -8.77 -7.40
CA ILE A 231 2.95 -8.25 -6.77
C ILE A 231 3.62 -7.25 -7.70
N THR A 232 4.37 -6.31 -7.15
CA THR A 232 5.21 -5.40 -7.92
C THR A 232 6.67 -5.81 -7.71
N ARG A 233 7.42 -5.97 -8.80
CA ARG A 233 8.85 -6.29 -8.77
C ARG A 233 9.59 -5.47 -9.82
N ALA A 234 10.68 -4.83 -9.42
CA ALA A 234 11.43 -3.91 -10.28
C ALA A 234 10.53 -2.86 -10.97
N GLY A 235 9.51 -2.37 -10.26
CA GLY A 235 8.57 -1.37 -10.76
C GLY A 235 7.46 -1.92 -11.65
N GLU A 236 7.46 -3.21 -11.96
CA GLU A 236 6.46 -3.85 -12.82
C GLU A 236 5.49 -4.71 -12.00
N SER A 237 4.19 -4.52 -12.21
CA SER A 237 3.16 -5.34 -11.57
C SER A 237 2.91 -6.61 -12.36
N VAL A 238 2.93 -7.75 -11.66
CA VAL A 238 2.72 -9.08 -12.24
C VAL A 238 1.69 -9.86 -11.43
N ILE A 239 0.87 -10.65 -12.13
CA ILE A 239 0.00 -11.66 -11.53
C ILE A 239 0.78 -12.95 -11.40
N ILE A 240 0.86 -13.48 -10.18
CA ILE A 240 1.50 -14.76 -9.86
C ILE A 240 0.51 -15.70 -9.15
N SER A 241 0.85 -16.99 -9.13
CA SER A 241 0.16 -17.98 -8.29
C SER A 241 0.44 -17.72 -6.82
N ARG A 242 -0.58 -17.88 -5.96
CA ARG A 242 -0.39 -17.90 -4.50
C ARG A 242 0.15 -19.22 -3.99
N ASN A 243 -0.13 -20.30 -4.70
CA ASN A 243 0.05 -21.67 -4.21
C ASN A 243 1.22 -22.39 -4.91
N ASP A 244 1.86 -21.74 -5.87
CA ASP A 244 2.94 -22.31 -6.66
C ASP A 244 4.09 -21.30 -6.74
N PRO A 245 5.23 -21.54 -6.07
CA PRO A 245 6.39 -20.67 -6.11
C PRO A 245 7.16 -20.77 -7.43
N THR A 246 6.90 -21.79 -8.26
CA THR A 246 7.55 -22.05 -9.54
C THR A 246 6.51 -22.16 -10.67
N PRO A 247 5.66 -21.13 -10.85
CA PRO A 247 4.53 -21.23 -11.76
C PRO A 247 5.01 -21.36 -13.20
N GLY A 248 4.32 -22.19 -13.99
CA GLY A 248 4.62 -22.38 -15.41
C GLY A 248 4.49 -21.10 -16.26
N SER A 249 3.85 -20.05 -15.73
CA SER A 249 3.89 -18.70 -16.29
C SER A 249 3.45 -17.64 -15.29
N VAL A 250 3.85 -16.40 -15.52
CA VAL A 250 3.34 -15.19 -14.86
C VAL A 250 2.74 -14.23 -15.88
N GLN A 251 1.93 -13.27 -15.43
CA GLN A 251 1.31 -12.27 -16.32
C GLN A 251 1.69 -10.86 -15.89
N LYS A 252 2.52 -10.19 -16.69
CA LYS A 252 2.82 -8.77 -16.52
C LYS A 252 1.59 -7.94 -16.87
N ILE A 253 1.24 -7.02 -15.99
CA ILE A 253 0.09 -6.12 -16.15
C ILE A 253 0.58 -4.83 -16.82
N SER A 254 -0.14 -4.37 -17.85
CA SER A 254 0.10 -3.09 -18.50
C SER A 254 -1.24 -2.40 -18.82
N VAL A 255 -1.18 -1.11 -19.17
CA VAL A 255 -2.36 -0.35 -19.61
C VAL A 255 -2.98 -0.90 -20.90
N ASN A 256 -2.21 -1.63 -21.71
CA ASN A 256 -2.68 -2.24 -22.95
C ASN A 256 -3.15 -3.70 -22.78
N GLY A 257 -3.17 -4.21 -21.54
CA GLY A 257 -3.52 -5.60 -21.22
C GLY A 257 -2.36 -6.36 -20.57
N THR A 258 -2.48 -7.68 -20.52
CA THR A 258 -1.46 -8.54 -19.89
C THR A 258 -0.52 -9.17 -20.90
N GLU A 259 0.77 -9.21 -20.60
CA GLU A 259 1.77 -9.97 -21.33
C GLU A 259 2.16 -11.22 -20.51
N ARG A 260 2.14 -12.40 -21.13
CA ARG A 260 2.44 -13.66 -20.44
C ARG A 260 3.91 -14.02 -20.61
N TYR A 261 4.60 -14.25 -19.50
CA TYR A 261 5.96 -14.79 -19.47
C TYR A 261 5.91 -16.25 -19.00
N ARG A 262 6.30 -17.18 -19.86
CA ARG A 262 6.36 -18.61 -19.54
C ARG A 262 7.66 -18.96 -18.84
N SER A 263 7.59 -19.89 -17.90
CA SER A 263 8.78 -20.41 -17.24
C SER A 263 9.68 -21.11 -18.27
N PRO A 264 11.01 -20.83 -18.28
CA PRO A 264 11.94 -21.47 -19.20
C PRO A 264 12.31 -22.89 -18.81
N ALA A 265 11.99 -23.30 -17.58
CA ALA A 265 12.33 -24.62 -17.05
C ALA A 265 11.37 -25.06 -15.95
N GLU A 266 11.21 -26.37 -15.79
CA GLU A 266 10.55 -26.92 -14.61
C GLU A 266 11.32 -26.49 -13.34
N GLY A 267 10.58 -26.06 -12.31
CA GLY A 267 11.15 -25.61 -11.04
C GLY A 267 11.81 -24.22 -11.08
N ALA A 268 11.74 -23.48 -12.20
CA ALA A 268 12.22 -22.09 -12.22
C ALA A 268 11.20 -21.14 -11.58
N ALA A 269 11.67 -20.29 -10.67
CA ALA A 269 10.86 -19.29 -9.99
C ALA A 269 11.03 -17.92 -10.65
N PHE A 270 9.94 -17.23 -10.94
CA PHE A 270 10.00 -15.88 -11.51
C PHE A 270 10.67 -14.93 -10.52
N ILE A 271 11.61 -14.10 -10.99
CA ILE A 271 12.24 -13.02 -10.21
C ILE A 271 11.65 -11.68 -10.62
N ALA A 272 11.82 -11.27 -11.87
CA ALA A 272 11.39 -9.98 -12.38
C ALA A 272 11.39 -10.00 -13.91
N THR A 273 11.07 -8.87 -14.51
CA THR A 273 11.21 -8.60 -15.94
C THR A 273 12.23 -7.49 -16.13
N SER A 274 13.10 -7.61 -17.13
CA SER A 274 14.08 -6.59 -17.49
C SER A 274 14.41 -6.66 -18.97
N LYS A 275 14.54 -5.48 -19.61
CA LYS A 275 14.89 -5.36 -21.04
C LYS A 275 14.02 -6.24 -21.97
N GLY A 276 12.75 -6.43 -21.63
CA GLY A 276 11.80 -7.26 -22.39
C GLY A 276 11.85 -8.77 -22.13
N ASN A 277 12.78 -9.24 -21.28
CA ASN A 277 12.91 -10.63 -20.89
C ASN A 277 12.40 -10.87 -19.46
N GLY A 278 11.92 -12.08 -19.19
CA GLY A 278 11.71 -12.57 -17.83
C GLY A 278 13.04 -13.07 -17.25
N ILE A 279 13.28 -12.76 -15.98
CA ILE A 279 14.40 -13.24 -15.18
C ILE A 279 13.87 -14.28 -14.20
N TRP A 280 14.53 -15.43 -14.13
CA TRP A 280 14.09 -16.59 -13.36
C TRP A 280 15.23 -17.15 -12.51
N ALA A 281 14.90 -17.49 -11.27
CA ALA A 281 15.75 -18.25 -10.36
C ALA A 281 15.63 -19.73 -10.69
N SER A 282 16.75 -20.43 -10.82
CA SER A 282 16.78 -21.88 -11.01
C SER A 282 17.74 -22.52 -10.03
N THR A 283 17.40 -23.74 -9.58
CA THR A 283 18.28 -24.60 -8.78
C THR A 283 19.24 -25.43 -9.62
N ARG A 284 19.31 -25.21 -10.95
CA ARG A 284 20.34 -25.83 -11.80
C ARG A 284 21.74 -25.54 -11.21
N GLY A 285 22.52 -26.59 -11.00
CA GLY A 285 23.82 -26.50 -10.33
C GLY A 285 23.68 -26.04 -8.87
N ASN A 286 24.42 -24.99 -8.49
CA ASN A 286 24.36 -24.36 -7.17
C ASN A 286 23.46 -23.10 -7.15
N GLY A 287 22.63 -22.93 -8.18
CA GLY A 287 21.87 -21.70 -8.43
C GLY A 287 22.26 -21.07 -9.76
N THR A 288 21.28 -20.75 -10.59
CA THR A 288 21.47 -20.15 -11.92
C THR A 288 20.41 -19.08 -12.16
N ILE A 289 20.84 -17.92 -12.66
CA ILE A 289 19.95 -16.88 -13.19
C ILE A 289 19.66 -17.21 -14.64
N ILE A 290 18.39 -17.41 -14.98
CA ILE A 290 17.94 -17.67 -16.34
C ILE A 290 17.23 -16.43 -16.87
N THR A 291 17.63 -15.94 -18.04
CA THR A 291 16.84 -14.97 -18.81
C THR A 291 16.09 -15.69 -19.91
N ALA A 292 14.83 -15.30 -20.13
CA ALA A 292 13.99 -15.91 -21.15
C ALA A 292 13.04 -14.91 -21.79
N THR A 293 12.74 -15.13 -23.07
CA THR A 293 11.67 -14.41 -23.77
C THR A 293 10.29 -14.70 -23.14
N ALA A 294 9.27 -13.92 -23.51
CA ALA A 294 7.88 -14.13 -23.07
C ALA A 294 7.37 -15.57 -23.32
N ASN A 295 7.82 -16.22 -24.41
CA ASN A 295 7.43 -17.58 -24.75
C ASN A 295 8.17 -18.67 -23.95
N GLY A 296 9.08 -18.29 -23.05
CA GLY A 296 9.87 -19.22 -22.24
C GLY A 296 11.12 -19.75 -22.95
N ALA A 297 11.47 -19.21 -24.12
CA ALA A 297 12.75 -19.54 -24.76
C ALA A 297 13.89 -18.89 -23.99
N GLU A 298 14.81 -19.71 -23.47
CA GLU A 298 16.02 -19.29 -22.77
C GLU A 298 16.90 -18.43 -23.69
N THR A 299 17.25 -17.23 -23.22
CA THR A 299 18.16 -16.29 -23.91
C THR A 299 19.54 -16.25 -23.27
N GLY A 300 19.67 -16.73 -22.03
CA GLY A 300 20.92 -16.86 -21.30
C GLY A 300 20.73 -17.55 -19.96
N ALA A 301 21.78 -18.19 -19.47
CA ALA A 301 21.82 -18.84 -18.17
C ALA A 301 23.21 -18.65 -17.54
N HIS A 302 23.24 -17.96 -16.39
CA HIS A 302 24.47 -17.59 -15.71
C HIS A 302 24.44 -18.13 -14.27
N PRO A 303 25.43 -18.94 -13.85
CA PRO A 303 25.52 -19.42 -12.47
C PRO A 303 25.60 -18.26 -11.47
N LEU A 304 25.10 -18.50 -10.25
CA LEU A 304 25.34 -17.58 -9.14
C LEU A 304 26.83 -17.50 -8.83
N VAL A 305 27.32 -16.26 -8.72
CA VAL A 305 28.71 -15.99 -8.38
C VAL A 305 28.81 -15.79 -6.87
N THR A 306 29.67 -16.58 -6.22
CA THR A 306 29.94 -16.43 -4.80
C THR A 306 30.60 -15.07 -4.54
N PRO A 307 30.02 -14.20 -3.70
CA PRO A 307 30.52 -12.83 -3.49
C PRO A 307 31.85 -12.76 -2.71
N THR A 308 32.17 -13.77 -1.91
CA THR A 308 33.42 -13.86 -1.13
C THR A 308 33.76 -15.31 -0.88
N GLU A 309 35.05 -15.65 -0.79
CA GLU A 309 35.50 -17.02 -0.54
C GLU A 309 34.82 -17.62 0.71
N GLY A 310 34.30 -18.84 0.56
CA GLY A 310 33.61 -19.56 1.63
C GLY A 310 32.20 -19.07 1.97
N ALA A 311 31.69 -18.02 1.31
CA ALA A 311 30.30 -17.58 1.52
C ALA A 311 29.30 -18.65 1.03
N THR A 312 28.22 -18.83 1.78
CA THR A 312 27.18 -19.82 1.51
C THR A 312 25.90 -19.13 1.03
N PHE A 313 25.35 -19.60 -0.09
CA PHE A 313 24.10 -19.07 -0.63
C PHE A 313 22.95 -19.38 0.35
N THR A 314 22.20 -18.35 0.71
CA THR A 314 21.06 -18.48 1.63
C THR A 314 19.74 -18.47 0.88
N ARG A 315 19.47 -17.42 0.10
CA ARG A 315 18.22 -17.29 -0.66
C ARG A 315 18.26 -16.24 -1.77
N TRP A 316 17.34 -16.37 -2.71
CA TRP A 316 16.96 -15.31 -3.64
C TRP A 316 16.14 -14.25 -2.90
N VAL A 317 16.42 -12.97 -3.14
CA VAL A 317 15.69 -11.86 -2.49
C VAL A 317 14.77 -11.16 -3.49
N GLY A 318 15.25 -10.86 -4.70
CA GLY A 318 14.47 -10.17 -5.72
C GLY A 318 15.35 -9.59 -6.82
N ALA A 319 14.95 -8.45 -7.38
CA ALA A 319 15.75 -7.73 -8.36
C ALA A 319 15.71 -6.21 -8.11
N THR A 320 16.76 -5.52 -8.55
CA THR A 320 16.83 -4.06 -8.56
C THR A 320 15.97 -3.49 -9.69
N ALA A 321 15.72 -2.17 -9.65
CA ALA A 321 15.03 -1.45 -10.73
C ALA A 321 15.69 -1.63 -12.11
N ASN A 322 17.00 -1.90 -12.15
CA ASN A 322 17.76 -2.13 -13.38
C ASN A 322 17.80 -3.61 -13.80
N GLY A 323 17.17 -4.50 -13.03
CA GLY A 323 17.10 -5.93 -13.29
C GLY A 323 18.28 -6.75 -12.77
N GLU A 324 19.17 -6.18 -11.94
CA GLU A 324 20.18 -6.99 -11.25
C GLU A 324 19.52 -7.88 -10.21
N VAL A 325 19.91 -9.15 -10.18
CA VAL A 325 19.36 -10.10 -9.23
C VAL A 325 20.05 -9.93 -7.88
N VAL A 326 19.23 -9.85 -6.83
CA VAL A 326 19.69 -9.69 -5.45
C VAL A 326 19.57 -11.03 -4.73
N THR A 327 20.68 -11.48 -4.17
CA THR A 327 20.80 -12.74 -3.42
C THR A 327 21.39 -12.50 -2.04
N LEU A 328 20.97 -13.30 -1.05
CA LEU A 328 21.48 -13.25 0.32
C LEU A 328 22.48 -14.39 0.53
N TRP A 329 23.61 -14.06 1.15
CA TRP A 329 24.69 -14.99 1.45
C TRP A 329 25.14 -14.83 2.89
N HIS A 330 25.58 -15.94 3.49
CA HIS A 330 26.17 -15.98 4.82
C HIS A 330 27.67 -16.22 4.71
N THR A 331 28.48 -15.33 5.29
CA THR A 331 29.95 -15.41 5.24
C THR A 331 30.52 -16.28 6.36
N PRO A 332 31.74 -16.84 6.20
CA PRO A 332 32.41 -17.58 7.27
C PRO A 332 32.67 -16.76 8.55
N ALA A 333 32.70 -15.43 8.43
CA ALA A 333 32.86 -14.52 9.55
C ALA A 333 31.56 -14.32 10.37
N GLY A 334 30.46 -14.97 9.98
CA GLY A 334 29.16 -14.86 10.64
C GLY A 334 28.33 -13.65 10.20
N GLN A 335 28.76 -12.94 9.15
CA GLN A 335 28.08 -11.76 8.60
C GLN A 335 27.23 -12.15 7.38
N ASP A 336 26.04 -11.57 7.27
CA ASP A 336 25.20 -11.69 6.07
C ASP A 336 25.48 -10.56 5.08
N ILE A 337 25.46 -10.89 3.79
CA ILE A 337 25.69 -9.95 2.69
C ILE A 337 24.67 -10.12 1.58
N LEU A 338 24.22 -9.02 0.99
CA LEU A 338 23.50 -9.02 -0.27
C LEU A 338 24.48 -8.92 -1.41
N ALA A 339 24.36 -9.81 -2.40
CA ALA A 339 25.12 -9.76 -3.65
C ALA A 339 24.18 -9.39 -4.80
N LEU A 340 24.59 -8.39 -5.57
CA LEU A 340 23.92 -7.92 -6.78
C LEU A 340 24.67 -8.48 -7.99
N GLN A 341 23.96 -9.20 -8.86
CA GLN A 341 24.52 -9.79 -10.07
C GLN A 341 23.60 -9.47 -11.25
N ALA A 342 24.15 -8.82 -12.29
CA ALA A 342 23.40 -8.64 -13.53
C ALA A 342 23.10 -10.01 -14.18
N PRO A 343 21.91 -10.24 -14.75
CA PRO A 343 21.52 -11.54 -15.30
C PRO A 343 22.46 -12.10 -16.38
N GLU A 344 23.16 -11.21 -17.08
CA GLU A 344 24.13 -11.50 -18.14
C GLU A 344 25.59 -11.58 -17.66
N SER A 345 25.84 -11.39 -16.36
CA SER A 345 27.19 -11.24 -15.81
C SER A 345 27.67 -12.52 -15.14
N ASP A 346 28.96 -12.81 -15.35
CA ASP A 346 29.70 -13.86 -14.65
C ASP A 346 30.45 -13.31 -13.41
N SER A 347 30.10 -12.10 -12.96
CA SER A 347 30.60 -11.48 -11.73
C SER A 347 29.51 -10.74 -10.94
N VAL A 348 29.73 -10.65 -9.62
CA VAL A 348 28.96 -9.78 -8.72
C VAL A 348 29.36 -8.33 -8.99
N SER A 349 28.39 -7.46 -9.25
CA SER A 349 28.61 -6.03 -9.49
C SER A 349 28.85 -5.28 -8.19
N ARG A 350 28.14 -5.67 -7.12
CA ARG A 350 28.20 -5.01 -5.82
C ARG A 350 27.78 -5.95 -4.70
N THR A 351 28.39 -5.76 -3.53
CA THR A 351 27.94 -6.35 -2.27
C THR A 351 27.41 -5.27 -1.32
N ILE A 352 26.48 -5.65 -0.45
CA ILE A 352 25.96 -4.81 0.62
C ILE A 352 26.03 -5.62 1.92
N ASP A 353 26.82 -5.13 2.86
CA ASP A 353 26.94 -5.72 4.19
C ASP A 353 25.68 -5.47 5.00
N ILE A 354 25.13 -6.54 5.61
CA ILE A 354 24.00 -6.44 6.52
C ILE A 354 24.52 -6.43 7.95
N THR A 355 24.22 -5.35 8.66
CA THR A 355 24.48 -5.23 10.10
C THR A 355 23.24 -5.66 10.87
N GLY A 356 23.30 -6.77 11.60
CA GLY A 356 22.17 -7.31 12.39
C GLY A 356 21.57 -8.59 11.78
N ALA A 357 20.33 -8.94 12.17
CA ALA A 357 19.67 -10.17 11.73
C ALA A 357 19.10 -10.04 10.29
N ALA A 358 19.55 -10.88 9.37
CA ALA A 358 19.08 -10.89 7.97
C ALA A 358 17.84 -11.77 7.70
N ASP A 359 17.23 -12.33 8.75
CA ASP A 359 16.10 -13.25 8.65
C ASP A 359 14.93 -12.68 7.83
N SER A 360 14.79 -11.36 7.79
CA SER A 360 13.67 -10.67 7.15
C SER A 360 14.05 -9.66 6.07
N VAL A 361 15.18 -9.82 5.35
CA VAL A 361 15.48 -8.92 4.21
C VAL A 361 14.30 -8.90 3.23
N LYS A 362 13.85 -7.69 2.88
CA LYS A 362 12.82 -7.42 1.87
C LYS A 362 13.28 -6.33 0.92
N ILE A 363 12.90 -6.44 -0.34
CA ILE A 363 13.08 -5.40 -1.37
C ILE A 363 11.72 -4.75 -1.62
N ASP A 364 11.73 -3.44 -1.87
CA ASP A 364 10.50 -2.72 -2.17
C ASP A 364 9.98 -3.05 -3.58
N GLY A 365 8.74 -2.64 -3.90
CA GLY A 365 8.14 -2.96 -5.21
C GLY A 365 8.94 -2.43 -6.40
N THR A 366 9.65 -1.31 -6.22
CA THR A 366 10.45 -0.68 -7.28
C THR A 366 11.85 -1.27 -7.45
N GLY A 367 12.36 -2.03 -6.47
CA GLY A 367 13.73 -2.52 -6.50
C GLY A 367 14.76 -1.41 -6.26
N THR A 368 14.41 -0.34 -5.56
CA THR A 368 15.31 0.79 -5.28
C THR A 368 15.90 0.74 -3.88
N ILE A 369 15.19 0.15 -2.92
CA ILE A 369 15.68 -0.03 -1.55
C ILE A 369 15.41 -1.45 -1.04
N ALA A 370 16.28 -1.91 -0.14
CA ALA A 370 16.06 -3.08 0.69
C ALA A 370 16.04 -2.69 2.16
N ILE A 371 15.28 -3.43 2.96
CA ILE A 371 15.25 -3.28 4.42
C ILE A 371 15.74 -4.58 5.08
N ALA A 372 16.66 -4.45 6.02
CA ALA A 372 17.25 -5.54 6.79
C ALA A 372 17.45 -5.08 8.24
N GLY A 373 16.75 -5.72 9.19
CA GLY A 373 16.73 -5.25 10.57
C GLY A 373 16.20 -3.82 10.68
N ASP A 374 16.99 -2.94 11.29
CA ASP A 374 16.73 -1.50 11.43
C ASP A 374 17.43 -0.65 10.34
N GLN A 375 18.01 -1.27 9.31
CA GLN A 375 18.69 -0.56 8.23
C GLN A 375 17.89 -0.62 6.93
N VAL A 376 17.90 0.50 6.21
CA VAL A 376 17.44 0.59 4.82
C VAL A 376 18.64 0.85 3.92
N HIS A 377 18.84 -0.01 2.93
CA HIS A 377 19.96 0.03 1.99
C HIS A 377 19.48 0.47 0.61
N HIS A 378 20.24 1.37 -0.03
CA HIS A 378 20.01 1.72 -1.42
C HIS A 378 20.55 0.63 -2.35
N LEU A 379 19.71 0.16 -3.27
CA LEU A 379 20.04 -0.89 -4.24
C LEU A 379 20.55 -0.33 -5.56
N THR A 380 20.13 0.88 -5.93
CA THR A 380 20.53 1.54 -7.18
C THR A 380 21.69 2.52 -7.01
N THR A 381 21.95 2.94 -5.78
CA THR A 381 23.06 3.84 -5.40
C THR A 381 23.77 3.32 -4.16
N GLU A 382 24.96 3.83 -3.87
CA GLU A 382 25.62 3.55 -2.59
C GLU A 382 24.90 4.20 -1.41
N GLY A 383 25.08 3.59 -0.22
CA GLY A 383 24.60 4.12 1.05
C GLY A 383 23.45 3.34 1.69
N SER A 384 23.16 3.73 2.91
CA SER A 384 22.07 3.25 3.75
C SER A 384 21.68 4.32 4.75
N TYR A 385 20.52 4.14 5.40
CA TYR A 385 20.14 4.92 6.56
C TYR A 385 19.48 4.03 7.62
N ALA A 386 19.60 4.45 8.88
CA ALA A 386 19.02 3.76 10.01
C ALA A 386 17.56 4.18 10.23
N LEU A 387 16.75 3.23 10.66
CA LEU A 387 15.41 3.43 11.21
C LEU A 387 15.51 3.73 12.72
N PRO A 388 14.48 4.36 13.32
CA PRO A 388 14.49 4.68 14.74
C PRO A 388 14.53 3.44 15.65
N ALA A 389 13.99 2.31 15.18
CA ALA A 389 14.02 1.01 15.84
C ALA A 389 13.82 -0.10 14.80
N MET A 390 13.94 -1.36 15.22
CA MET A 390 13.57 -2.49 14.37
C MET A 390 12.04 -2.55 14.20
N PRO A 391 11.51 -2.52 12.96
CA PRO A 391 10.08 -2.59 12.72
C PRO A 391 9.54 -3.99 13.06
N THR A 392 8.38 -4.04 13.72
CA THR A 392 7.63 -5.28 13.98
C THR A 392 6.86 -5.72 12.74
N LYS A 393 6.51 -4.78 11.85
CA LYS A 393 5.82 -5.05 10.58
C LYS A 393 6.42 -4.21 9.47
N VAL A 394 6.67 -4.86 8.34
CA VAL A 394 7.20 -4.24 7.12
C VAL A 394 6.29 -4.61 5.96
N THR A 395 5.63 -3.61 5.39
CA THR A 395 4.73 -3.76 4.24
C THR A 395 5.33 -3.03 3.05
N SER A 396 5.61 -3.74 1.95
CA SER A 396 6.11 -3.09 0.75
C SER A 396 5.04 -2.18 0.15
N ARG A 397 5.44 -0.97 -0.23
CA ARG A 397 4.57 -0.02 -0.89
C ARG A 397 4.64 -0.22 -2.39
N PRO A 398 3.50 -0.09 -3.10
CA PRO A 398 3.50 -0.24 -4.55
C PRO A 398 4.31 0.85 -5.28
N ALA A 399 4.42 2.05 -4.68
CA ALA A 399 5.19 3.20 -5.18
C ALA A 399 6.71 3.06 -5.05
N GLY A 400 7.15 1.97 -4.42
CA GLY A 400 8.44 1.92 -3.78
C GLY A 400 8.37 2.38 -2.33
N GLY A 401 9.37 1.99 -1.56
CA GLY A 401 9.37 2.15 -0.11
C GLY A 401 8.66 1.06 0.69
N PHE A 402 8.62 1.27 2.00
CA PHE A 402 7.92 0.42 2.96
C PHE A 402 7.09 1.26 3.92
N SER A 403 5.92 0.77 4.28
CA SER A 403 5.20 1.22 5.48
C SER A 403 5.60 0.33 6.64
N LEU A 404 5.93 0.97 7.76
CA LEU A 404 6.55 0.39 8.93
C LEU A 404 5.67 0.58 10.16
N GLU A 405 5.64 -0.45 11.01
CA GLU A 405 5.04 -0.42 12.34
C GLU A 405 6.14 -0.83 13.33
N PHE A 406 6.23 -0.14 14.47
CA PHE A 406 7.22 -0.38 15.52
C PHE A 406 6.57 -0.91 16.80
N GLY A 407 7.38 -1.45 17.71
CA GLY A 407 6.88 -2.12 18.93
C GLY A 407 6.16 -1.19 19.92
N ASP A 408 6.34 0.12 19.80
CA ASP A 408 5.64 1.15 20.59
C ASP A 408 4.33 1.61 19.94
N GLY A 409 3.92 0.99 18.82
CA GLY A 409 2.73 1.35 18.06
C GLY A 409 2.92 2.53 17.12
N THR A 410 4.11 3.14 17.08
CA THR A 410 4.39 4.21 16.09
C THR A 410 4.48 3.63 14.69
N THR A 411 4.17 4.46 13.70
CA THR A 411 4.25 4.10 12.29
C THR A 411 5.08 5.11 11.53
N GLY A 412 5.60 4.69 10.37
CA GLY A 412 6.33 5.56 9.48
C GLY A 412 6.58 4.91 8.13
N ASP A 413 7.18 5.67 7.24
CA ASP A 413 7.50 5.23 5.89
C ASP A 413 9.01 5.27 5.66
N ALA A 414 9.56 4.20 5.12
CA ALA A 414 10.91 4.17 4.55
C ALA A 414 10.83 4.40 3.05
N THR A 415 11.55 5.39 2.54
CA THR A 415 11.61 5.74 1.11
C THR A 415 13.06 5.76 0.63
N SER A 416 13.29 5.91 -0.67
CA SER A 416 14.63 6.17 -1.21
C SER A 416 15.22 7.51 -0.75
N SER A 417 14.41 8.41 -0.20
CA SER A 417 14.86 9.72 0.31
C SER A 417 15.09 9.74 1.83
N GLY A 418 14.78 8.64 2.53
CA GLY A 418 14.92 8.53 3.98
C GLY A 418 13.65 8.05 4.69
N TYR A 419 13.73 8.02 6.01
CA TYR A 419 12.62 7.69 6.91
C TYR A 419 11.75 8.92 7.18
N ILE A 420 10.43 8.72 7.10
CA ILE A 420 9.41 9.73 7.41
C ILE A 420 8.52 9.16 8.50
N ALA A 421 8.57 9.74 9.70
CA ALA A 421 7.64 9.38 10.76
C ALA A 421 6.20 9.73 10.34
N SER A 422 5.24 8.83 10.60
CA SER A 422 3.84 9.13 10.32
C SER A 422 3.38 10.24 11.25
N THR A 423 2.77 11.26 10.66
CA THR A 423 2.04 12.33 11.38
C THR A 423 0.54 12.04 11.31
N ASP A 424 -0.27 12.69 12.14
CA ASP A 424 -1.75 12.55 12.10
C ASP A 424 -2.36 12.91 10.72
N THR A 425 -1.60 13.61 9.86
CA THR A 425 -1.96 13.89 8.47
C THR A 425 -1.41 12.82 7.52
N PRO A 426 -2.27 12.11 6.76
CA PRO A 426 -1.84 11.16 5.75
C PRO A 426 -0.92 11.83 4.70
N VAL A 427 0.22 11.20 4.40
CA VAL A 427 1.15 11.64 3.37
C VAL A 427 0.98 10.77 2.13
N LEU A 428 0.66 11.40 1.00
CA LEU A 428 0.51 10.72 -0.29
C LEU A 428 1.86 10.46 -0.97
N GLY A 429 2.82 11.39 -0.79
CA GLY A 429 4.17 11.29 -1.34
C GLY A 429 4.84 12.65 -1.50
N THR A 430 5.93 12.67 -2.25
CA THR A 430 6.66 13.88 -2.65
C THR A 430 6.69 13.94 -4.17
N THR A 431 6.27 15.06 -4.76
CA THR A 431 6.24 15.29 -6.20
C THR A 431 7.65 15.34 -6.81
N ALA A 432 7.71 15.31 -8.14
CA ALA A 432 8.98 15.36 -8.89
C ALA A 432 9.83 16.61 -8.59
N ASP A 433 9.17 17.72 -8.25
CA ASP A 433 9.75 19.01 -7.89
C ASP A 433 10.00 19.18 -6.38
N GLY A 434 9.75 18.14 -5.58
CA GLY A 434 10.09 18.13 -4.15
C GLY A 434 8.96 18.62 -3.22
N HIS A 435 7.76 18.87 -3.76
CA HIS A 435 6.61 19.32 -2.98
C HIS A 435 5.96 18.15 -2.24
N ARG A 436 5.65 18.36 -0.95
CA ARG A 436 5.04 17.32 -0.12
C ARG A 436 3.53 17.28 -0.33
N VAL A 437 3.00 16.13 -0.74
CA VAL A 437 1.56 15.93 -0.92
C VAL A 437 0.97 15.29 0.34
N THR A 438 0.05 16.00 0.98
CA THR A 438 -0.60 15.58 2.23
C THR A 438 -2.12 15.66 2.11
N VAL A 439 -2.82 14.95 2.96
CA VAL A 439 -4.25 15.15 3.18
C VAL A 439 -4.43 16.17 4.32
N SER A 440 -5.35 17.10 4.15
CA SER A 440 -5.68 18.09 5.18
C SER A 440 -6.16 17.40 6.47
N PRO A 441 -5.97 18.02 7.65
CA PRO A 441 -6.41 17.42 8.92
C PRO A 441 -7.92 17.12 8.98
N ASP A 442 -8.74 17.92 8.30
CA ASP A 442 -10.18 17.69 8.20
C ASP A 442 -10.55 16.61 7.16
N GLN A 443 -9.57 16.05 6.45
CA GLN A 443 -9.71 15.06 5.39
C GLN A 443 -10.57 15.50 4.20
N HIS A 444 -10.84 16.79 4.01
CA HIS A 444 -11.63 17.30 2.88
C HIS A 444 -10.77 17.85 1.74
N SER A 445 -9.45 17.76 1.83
CA SER A 445 -8.57 18.27 0.80
C SER A 445 -7.26 17.49 0.69
N ILE A 446 -6.73 17.45 -0.53
CA ILE A 446 -5.35 17.06 -0.80
C ILE A 446 -4.55 18.34 -1.04
N VAL A 447 -3.47 18.53 -0.29
CA VAL A 447 -2.62 19.72 -0.29
C VAL A 447 -1.24 19.35 -0.82
N ILE A 448 -0.80 20.04 -1.87
CA ILE A 448 0.56 20.00 -2.39
C ILE A 448 1.31 21.19 -1.79
N ASN A 449 2.16 20.91 -0.80
CA ASN A 449 2.88 21.92 -0.05
C ASN A 449 4.16 22.33 -0.78
N PRO A 450 4.42 23.63 -0.96
CA PRO A 450 5.58 24.14 -1.69
C PRO A 450 6.93 23.79 -1.04
#